data_AF-A0A292PK91-F1
#
_entry.id   AF-A0A292PK91-F1
#
_cell.length_a   1.000
_cell.length_b   1.000
_cell.length_c   1.000
_cell.angle_alpha   90.00
_cell.angle_beta   90.00
_cell.angle_gamma   90.00
#
_symmetry.space_group_name_H-M   'P 1'
#
loop_
_entity.id
_entity.type
_entity.pdbx_description
1 polymer ?
#
loop_
_entity_poly.entity_id
_entity_poly.type
_entity_poly.pdbx_seq_one_letter_code
_entity_poly.pdbx_strand_id
1 'polypeptide(L)'
;MPEKRRKREILSSSRSDVDKIDIFRRHFESQFAPLKDTQEKPSSKKHKTLREKTVEELSDQGWAGIPGVGDDGLIENVPVTEFDATKDLPRSVPKAPRSELKSFMSSKPPLPTSSTTILPTKSKKSSDDEEDPRSEAEMLKNDLALQRLLRESHLLDSTSGKLEATGKNRLRALESRIQALGGKDITTQKNVPMAIRKGITAAREGRELKRRESAKEAGIVLEKVTTSKKTSKKRRDRGGFGPSIGRFKGGALVLSKRDVMDIEGRSGLGSGGGRKGRKKHDIK
;
A
#
# COMPACT_ATOMS: atom_id res chain seq x y z
N MET A 1 -4.19 -1.36 -63.96
CA MET A 1 -4.82 -0.40 -63.03
C MET A 1 -3.88 -0.18 -61.84
N PRO A 2 -3.22 0.98 -61.67
CA PRO A 2 -2.44 1.26 -60.48
C PRO A 2 -3.24 2.08 -59.46
N GLU A 3 -3.25 1.63 -58.20
CA GLU A 3 -4.00 2.22 -57.09
C GLU A 3 -3.33 3.50 -56.55
N LYS A 4 -4.10 4.60 -56.48
CA LYS A 4 -3.68 5.89 -55.94
C LYS A 4 -3.72 5.88 -54.41
N ARG A 5 -2.55 5.95 -53.76
CA ARG A 5 -2.44 6.15 -52.29
C ARG A 5 -2.79 7.60 -51.94
N ARG A 6 -3.90 7.79 -51.21
CA ARG A 6 -4.32 9.09 -50.65
C ARG A 6 -3.47 9.44 -49.42
N LYS A 7 -2.72 10.54 -49.48
CA LYS A 7 -2.07 11.18 -48.31
C LYS A 7 -3.15 11.88 -47.48
N ARG A 8 -3.19 11.62 -46.17
CA ARG A 8 -4.01 12.37 -45.22
C ARG A 8 -3.21 13.56 -44.71
N GLU A 9 -3.71 14.76 -44.95
CA GLU A 9 -3.15 16.00 -44.40
C GLU A 9 -3.55 16.12 -42.93
N ILE A 10 -2.56 16.31 -42.06
CA ILE A 10 -2.72 16.65 -40.65
C ILE A 10 -2.32 18.11 -40.54
N LEU A 11 -3.27 19.03 -40.72
CA LEU A 11 -2.99 20.45 -40.53
C LEU A 11 -4.27 21.21 -40.14
N SER A 12 -4.67 21.11 -38.87
CA SER A 12 -5.63 22.09 -38.28
C SER A 12 -5.72 22.11 -36.74
N SER A 13 -4.96 21.31 -35.98
CA SER A 13 -5.10 21.29 -34.51
C SER A 13 -4.29 22.36 -33.76
N SER A 14 -3.22 22.89 -34.35
CA SER A 14 -2.25 23.74 -33.64
C SER A 14 -2.79 25.11 -33.22
N ARG A 15 -3.76 25.68 -33.94
CA ARG A 15 -4.29 27.02 -33.65
C ARG A 15 -5.13 27.04 -32.37
N SER A 16 -5.89 25.97 -32.12
CA SER A 16 -6.73 25.84 -30.92
C SER A 16 -5.95 25.57 -29.63
N ASP A 17 -4.73 25.03 -29.75
CA ASP A 17 -3.89 24.72 -28.58
C ASP A 17 -3.12 25.96 -28.10
N VAL A 18 -2.78 26.88 -29.02
CA VAL A 18 -2.24 28.20 -28.67
C VAL A 18 -3.27 29.01 -27.89
N ASP A 19 -4.53 29.01 -28.35
CA ASP A 19 -5.61 29.73 -27.66
C ASP A 19 -5.86 29.23 -26.23
N LYS A 20 -5.73 27.91 -25.98
CA LYS A 20 -5.86 27.34 -24.64
C LYS A 20 -4.72 27.76 -23.71
N ILE A 21 -3.49 27.79 -24.23
CA ILE A 21 -2.31 28.20 -23.45
C ILE A 21 -2.45 29.67 -23.03
N ASP A 22 -2.95 30.53 -23.91
CA ASP A 22 -3.17 31.94 -23.61
C ASP A 22 -4.27 32.17 -22.55
N ILE A 23 -5.32 31.33 -22.54
CA ILE A 23 -6.36 31.35 -21.50
C ILE A 23 -5.78 30.96 -20.14
N PHE A 24 -4.99 29.89 -20.07
CA PHE A 24 -4.34 29.48 -18.81
C PHE A 24 -3.33 30.52 -18.32
N ARG A 25 -2.60 31.15 -19.22
CA ARG A 25 -1.63 32.18 -18.88
C ARG A 25 -2.31 33.43 -18.31
N ARG A 26 -3.42 33.89 -18.89
CA ARG A 26 -4.23 34.98 -18.32
C ARG A 26 -4.81 34.65 -16.95
N HIS A 27 -5.28 33.41 -16.75
CA HIS A 27 -5.78 32.97 -15.45
C HIS A 27 -4.67 32.86 -14.40
N PHE A 28 -3.46 32.50 -14.82
CA PHE A 28 -2.30 32.44 -13.92
C PHE A 28 -1.81 33.85 -13.55
N GLU A 29 -1.69 34.75 -14.52
CA GLU A 29 -1.29 36.15 -14.31
C GLU A 29 -2.31 36.94 -13.46
N SER A 30 -3.61 36.58 -13.48
CA SER A 30 -4.61 37.20 -12.61
C SER A 30 -4.57 36.69 -11.17
N GLN A 31 -4.14 35.44 -10.96
CA GLN A 31 -3.99 34.84 -9.63
C GLN A 31 -2.66 35.24 -8.97
N PHE A 32 -1.63 35.51 -9.77
CA PHE A 32 -0.30 35.83 -9.31
C PHE A 32 0.12 37.19 -9.88
N ALA A 33 0.04 38.23 -9.05
CA ALA A 33 0.57 39.54 -9.41
C ALA A 33 2.07 39.40 -9.78
N PRO A 34 2.52 39.94 -10.93
CA PRO A 34 3.92 39.86 -11.31
C PRO A 34 4.77 40.51 -10.22
N LEU A 35 5.74 39.75 -9.70
CA LEU A 35 6.71 40.24 -8.73
C LEU A 35 7.48 41.39 -9.38
N LYS A 36 7.57 42.54 -8.68
CA LYS A 36 8.30 43.72 -9.18
C LYS A 36 9.75 43.34 -9.47
N ASP A 37 10.17 43.60 -10.70
CA ASP A 37 11.44 43.19 -11.30
C ASP A 37 12.65 43.49 -10.40
N THR A 38 13.28 42.45 -9.84
CA THR A 38 14.71 42.49 -9.54
C THR A 38 15.46 42.17 -10.83
N GLN A 39 16.14 43.17 -11.37
CA GLN A 39 17.03 43.09 -12.52
C GLN A 39 18.02 41.91 -12.39
N GLU A 40 17.82 40.84 -13.17
CA GLU A 40 18.82 39.78 -13.31
C GLU A 40 19.79 40.11 -14.46
N LYS A 41 21.07 40.29 -14.10
CA LYS A 41 22.20 40.41 -15.04
C LYS A 41 22.55 39.02 -15.61
N PRO A 42 22.98 38.92 -16.88
CA PRO A 42 23.38 37.64 -17.45
C PRO A 42 24.79 37.26 -16.98
N SER A 43 24.97 36.06 -16.43
CA SER A 43 26.30 35.47 -16.22
C SER A 43 26.39 34.05 -16.76
N SER A 44 27.58 33.76 -17.28
CA SER A 44 27.94 32.67 -18.16
C SER A 44 28.39 31.40 -17.42
N LYS A 45 28.38 30.29 -18.16
CA LYS A 45 28.75 28.90 -17.78
C LYS A 45 30.08 28.78 -17.02
N LYS A 46 30.13 27.94 -15.96
CA LYS A 46 30.94 26.67 -15.85
C LYS A 46 31.14 26.15 -14.39
N HIS A 47 30.97 24.83 -14.25
CA HIS A 47 31.64 23.82 -13.39
C HIS A 47 31.63 23.82 -11.83
N LYS A 48 31.32 22.60 -11.33
CA LYS A 48 31.98 21.79 -10.26
C LYS A 48 31.61 21.99 -8.76
N THR A 49 31.03 20.90 -8.23
CA THR A 49 31.29 20.17 -6.95
C THR A 49 31.07 20.82 -5.58
N LEU A 50 30.11 20.23 -4.84
CA LEU A 50 30.11 19.80 -3.41
C LEU A 50 30.87 20.64 -2.37
N ARG A 51 30.18 21.13 -1.31
CA ARG A 51 30.35 20.69 0.11
C ARG A 51 29.37 21.40 1.07
N GLU A 52 28.91 20.67 2.08
CA GLU A 52 28.12 21.09 3.25
C GLU A 52 28.87 22.06 4.20
N LYS A 53 28.16 22.95 4.91
CA LYS A 53 28.01 23.00 6.40
C LYS A 53 27.63 24.39 6.97
N THR A 54 26.89 24.32 8.10
CA THR A 54 26.81 25.23 9.29
C THR A 54 26.14 26.60 9.12
N VAL A 55 24.96 26.89 9.69
CA VAL A 55 24.52 27.01 11.11
C VAL A 55 24.94 28.36 11.73
N GLU A 56 23.91 29.09 12.20
CA GLU A 56 23.89 30.19 13.17
C GLU A 56 24.49 31.55 12.78
N GLU A 57 23.64 32.61 12.76
CA GLU A 57 23.68 33.72 13.74
C GLU A 57 22.54 34.72 13.45
N LEU A 58 21.47 34.66 14.24
CA LEU A 58 20.42 35.69 14.34
C LEU A 58 20.89 36.66 15.43
N SER A 59 21.29 37.87 15.05
CA SER A 59 21.72 38.92 15.98
C SER A 59 21.06 40.26 15.65
N ASP A 60 20.22 40.71 16.58
CA ASP A 60 19.79 42.07 16.91
C ASP A 60 19.62 43.11 15.80
N GLN A 61 18.35 43.33 15.41
CA GLN A 61 17.90 44.66 14.98
C GLN A 61 16.73 45.12 15.86
N GLY A 62 17.06 46.05 16.75
CA GLY A 62 16.13 46.77 17.61
C GLY A 62 15.07 47.53 16.82
N TRP A 63 13.88 47.60 17.41
CA TRP A 63 12.69 48.25 16.90
C TRP A 63 12.95 49.76 16.72
N ALA A 64 13.01 50.23 15.49
CA ALA A 64 13.14 51.65 15.18
C ALA A 64 11.76 52.31 15.30
N GLY A 65 11.62 53.22 16.26
CA GLY A 65 10.39 53.98 16.52
C GLY A 65 9.91 54.76 15.30
N ILE A 66 8.60 54.95 15.23
CA ILE A 66 7.88 55.61 14.12
C ILE A 66 8.36 57.07 14.01
N PRO A 67 8.97 57.49 12.88
CA PRO A 67 9.33 58.88 12.69
C PRO A 67 8.10 59.66 12.20
N GLY A 68 7.62 60.61 12.99
CA GLY A 68 6.64 61.59 12.54
C GLY A 68 5.56 61.95 13.55
N VAL A 69 5.93 62.44 14.73
CA VAL A 69 5.06 63.26 15.56
C VAL A 69 5.89 64.45 16.06
N GLY A 70 5.99 65.45 15.17
CA GLY A 70 6.31 66.83 15.54
C GLY A 70 4.99 67.55 15.80
N ASP A 71 4.99 68.36 16.85
CA ASP A 71 3.84 69.01 17.47
C ASP A 71 3.68 70.44 16.94
N ASP A 72 2.57 70.72 16.25
CA ASP A 72 2.07 72.08 16.00
C ASP A 72 0.56 72.06 15.64
N GLY A 73 -0.23 72.61 16.56
CA GLY A 73 -1.68 72.51 16.57
C GLY A 73 -2.42 73.41 15.56
N LEU A 74 -3.51 72.87 15.01
CA LEU A 74 -4.67 73.63 14.59
C LEU A 74 -5.91 72.74 14.68
N ILE A 75 -6.94 73.26 15.35
CA ILE A 75 -8.19 72.62 15.72
C ILE A 75 -9.00 72.26 14.47
N GLU A 76 -9.38 70.99 14.29
CA GLU A 76 -10.60 70.65 13.55
C GLU A 76 -11.13 69.26 13.92
N ASN A 77 -12.35 69.24 14.45
CA ASN A 77 -13.29 68.12 14.49
C ASN A 77 -12.92 66.93 15.39
N VAL A 78 -13.17 67.06 16.71
CA VAL A 78 -13.39 65.88 17.55
C VAL A 78 -14.81 65.36 17.26
N PRO A 79 -15.00 64.15 16.69
CA PRO A 79 -16.33 63.60 16.49
C PRO A 79 -16.93 63.21 17.85
N VAL A 80 -17.88 64.01 18.34
CA VAL A 80 -18.74 63.62 19.46
C VAL A 80 -19.76 62.61 18.92
N THR A 81 -19.69 61.38 19.42
CA THR A 81 -20.63 60.30 19.08
C THR A 81 -21.63 60.15 20.21
N GLU A 82 -22.88 60.56 19.98
CA GLU A 82 -23.99 60.31 20.88
C GLU A 82 -24.63 58.95 20.53
N PHE A 83 -24.75 58.07 21.52
CA PHE A 83 -25.41 56.77 21.36
C PHE A 83 -26.87 56.86 21.84
N ASP A 84 -27.79 56.77 20.89
CA ASP A 84 -29.23 56.70 21.16
C ASP A 84 -29.58 55.29 21.69
N ALA A 85 -29.56 55.10 23.01
CA ALA A 85 -29.73 53.80 23.69
C ALA A 85 -31.13 53.15 23.53
N THR A 86 -32.02 53.73 22.72
CA THR A 86 -33.41 53.29 22.59
C THR A 86 -33.79 52.76 21.20
N LYS A 87 -32.90 52.84 20.20
CA LYS A 87 -33.22 52.46 18.81
C LYS A 87 -32.52 51.19 18.30
N ASP A 88 -31.43 50.76 18.92
CA ASP A 88 -30.65 49.60 18.47
C ASP A 88 -30.42 48.54 19.56
N LEU A 89 -31.45 48.19 20.34
CA LEU A 89 -31.42 46.92 21.08
C LEU A 89 -31.91 45.80 20.16
N PRO A 90 -31.05 44.87 19.69
CA PRO A 90 -31.55 43.64 19.12
C PRO A 90 -32.34 42.91 20.21
N ARG A 91 -33.65 42.75 20.01
CA ARG A 91 -34.61 42.06 20.90
C ARG A 91 -34.15 40.65 21.33
N SER A 92 -33.13 40.09 20.69
CA SER A 92 -32.43 38.90 21.15
C SER A 92 -30.98 38.97 20.69
N VAL A 93 -30.04 39.10 21.63
CA VAL A 93 -28.67 38.63 21.39
C VAL A 93 -28.75 37.15 20.95
N PRO A 94 -28.11 36.74 19.85
CA PRO A 94 -28.09 35.34 19.46
C PRO A 94 -27.41 34.57 20.60
N LYS A 95 -28.14 33.64 21.23
CA LYS A 95 -27.54 32.73 22.21
C LYS A 95 -26.40 32.00 21.51
N ALA A 96 -25.18 32.16 22.00
CA ALA A 96 -24.03 31.45 21.46
C ALA A 96 -24.33 29.95 21.35
N PRO A 97 -23.92 29.27 20.27
CA PRO A 97 -24.21 27.86 20.09
C PRO A 97 -23.68 27.07 21.30
N ARG A 98 -24.41 26.01 21.69
CA ARG A 98 -24.09 25.20 22.88
C ARG A 98 -22.63 24.69 22.89
N SER A 99 -22.01 24.52 21.73
CA SER A 99 -20.59 24.16 21.60
C SER A 99 -19.65 25.24 22.12
N GLU A 100 -19.92 26.50 21.79
CA GLU A 100 -19.13 27.66 22.24
C GLU A 100 -19.36 27.90 23.73
N LEU A 101 -20.62 27.83 24.18
CA LEU A 101 -20.94 27.96 25.60
C LEU A 101 -20.25 26.88 26.45
N LYS A 102 -20.15 25.64 25.94
CA LYS A 102 -19.44 24.55 26.62
C LYS A 102 -17.93 24.75 26.63
N SER A 103 -17.34 25.29 25.56
CA SER A 103 -15.91 25.59 25.54
C SER A 103 -15.60 26.71 26.55
N PHE A 104 -16.38 27.78 26.50
CA PHE A 104 -16.18 28.98 27.30
C PHE A 104 -16.52 28.81 28.79
N MET A 105 -17.57 28.05 29.12
CA MET A 105 -17.99 27.81 30.51
C MET A 105 -17.43 26.53 31.13
N SER A 106 -16.61 25.76 30.42
CA SER A 106 -15.90 24.64 31.04
C SER A 106 -14.64 25.13 31.77
N SER A 107 -14.24 24.43 32.82
CA SER A 107 -13.03 24.73 33.61
C SER A 107 -11.71 24.53 32.85
N LYS A 108 -11.75 24.36 31.52
CA LYS A 108 -10.61 24.09 30.66
C LYS A 108 -10.38 25.33 29.79
N PRO A 109 -9.22 26.00 29.88
CA PRO A 109 -8.97 27.21 29.11
C PRO A 109 -8.95 26.90 27.61
N PRO A 110 -9.50 27.78 26.74
CA PRO A 110 -9.42 27.58 25.29
C PRO A 110 -7.95 27.67 24.86
N LEU A 111 -7.42 26.59 24.27
CA LEU A 111 -6.05 26.59 23.74
C LEU A 111 -5.99 27.38 22.42
N PRO A 112 -4.94 28.18 22.17
CA PRO A 112 -4.76 28.93 20.94
C PRO A 112 -4.27 28.02 19.80
N THR A 113 -5.12 27.10 19.35
CA THR A 113 -4.90 26.31 18.13
C THR A 113 -6.22 26.04 17.43
N SER A 114 -6.87 27.10 16.93
CA SER A 114 -7.85 26.97 15.85
C SER A 114 -7.13 26.74 14.52
N SER A 115 -6.36 25.67 14.41
CA SER A 115 -6.08 25.07 13.11
C SER A 115 -7.13 24.01 12.90
N THR A 116 -7.83 24.13 11.77
CA THR A 116 -8.73 23.15 11.16
C THR A 116 -8.14 21.75 11.27
N THR A 117 -8.39 21.08 12.39
CA THR A 117 -8.28 19.64 12.50
C THR A 117 -9.66 19.16 12.15
N ILE A 118 -9.80 18.80 10.87
CA ILE A 118 -10.86 17.91 10.41
C ILE A 118 -10.66 16.62 11.21
N LEU A 119 -11.27 16.55 12.39
CA LEU A 119 -11.45 15.27 13.06
C LEU A 119 -12.31 14.42 12.12
N PRO A 120 -11.94 13.17 11.84
CA PRO A 120 -12.82 12.29 11.08
C PRO A 120 -14.14 12.25 11.84
N THR A 121 -15.24 12.56 11.13
CA THR A 121 -16.58 12.43 11.66
C THR A 121 -16.69 11.03 12.27
N LYS A 122 -16.69 10.94 13.60
CA LYS A 122 -17.20 9.76 14.28
C LYS A 122 -18.61 9.63 13.77
N SER A 123 -18.81 8.65 12.89
CA SER A 123 -20.15 8.23 12.49
C SER A 123 -20.94 8.10 13.78
N LYS A 124 -22.13 8.70 13.79
CA LYS A 124 -23.10 8.47 14.85
C LYS A 124 -23.18 6.96 15.00
N LYS A 125 -22.70 6.46 16.13
CA LYS A 125 -23.00 5.12 16.59
C LYS A 125 -24.49 5.20 16.93
N SER A 126 -25.34 4.98 15.92
CA SER A 126 -26.70 4.54 16.17
C SER A 126 -26.55 3.26 16.98
N SER A 127 -26.91 3.37 18.24
CA SER A 127 -27.31 2.23 19.05
C SER A 127 -28.56 1.66 18.39
N ASP A 128 -28.34 0.77 17.42
CA ASP A 128 -29.33 -0.17 16.93
C ASP A 128 -28.53 -1.42 16.54
N ASP A 129 -28.42 -2.33 17.51
CA ASP A 129 -27.89 -3.68 17.37
C ASP A 129 -28.91 -4.50 16.57
N GLU A 130 -28.98 -4.27 15.27
CA GLU A 130 -29.60 -5.20 14.35
C GLU A 130 -28.68 -5.34 13.13
N GLU A 131 -28.45 -6.58 12.75
CA GLU A 131 -27.64 -7.04 11.65
C GLU A 131 -28.04 -6.33 10.35
N ASP A 132 -27.51 -5.14 10.08
CA ASP A 132 -27.86 -4.39 8.88
C ASP A 132 -27.10 -5.05 7.72
N PRO A 133 -27.72 -5.91 6.88
CA PRO A 133 -27.01 -6.77 5.93
C PRO A 133 -26.29 -5.94 4.85
N ARG A 134 -26.65 -4.65 4.74
CA ARG A 134 -25.99 -3.66 3.91
C ARG A 134 -24.59 -3.33 4.42
N SER A 135 -24.40 -3.24 5.74
CA SER A 135 -23.11 -2.98 6.36
C SER A 135 -22.15 -4.17 6.23
N GLU A 136 -22.66 -5.39 6.41
CA GLU A 136 -21.87 -6.62 6.23
C GLU A 136 -21.48 -6.84 4.77
N ALA A 137 -22.42 -6.67 3.83
CA ALA A 137 -22.14 -6.78 2.41
C ALA A 137 -21.13 -5.73 1.93
N GLU A 138 -21.15 -4.52 2.48
CA GLU A 138 -20.15 -3.48 2.21
C GLU A 138 -18.78 -3.83 2.81
N MET A 139 -18.73 -4.34 4.04
CA MET A 139 -17.49 -4.83 4.65
C MET A 139 -16.85 -5.96 3.84
N LEU A 140 -17.64 -6.92 3.37
CA LEU A 140 -17.16 -8.01 2.52
C LEU A 140 -16.66 -7.49 1.17
N LYS A 141 -17.35 -6.52 0.55
CA LYS A 141 -16.86 -5.86 -0.67
C LYS A 141 -15.53 -5.14 -0.43
N ASN A 142 -15.40 -4.46 0.68
CA ASN A 142 -14.18 -3.75 1.07
C ASN A 142 -13.02 -4.70 1.30
N ASP A 143 -13.25 -5.82 2.00
CA ASP A 143 -12.22 -6.84 2.20
C ASP A 143 -11.83 -7.51 0.86
N LEU A 144 -12.79 -7.82 -0.01
CA LEU A 144 -12.47 -8.33 -1.35
C LEU A 144 -11.66 -7.32 -2.18
N ALA A 145 -11.96 -6.02 -2.07
CA ALA A 145 -11.19 -4.98 -2.71
C ALA A 145 -9.77 -4.89 -2.13
N LEU A 146 -9.61 -4.97 -0.81
CA LEU A 146 -8.33 -5.00 -0.11
C LEU A 146 -7.49 -6.22 -0.54
N GLN A 147 -8.09 -7.41 -0.55
CA GLN A 147 -7.43 -8.64 -0.96
C GLN A 147 -6.93 -8.55 -2.41
N ARG A 148 -7.74 -7.97 -3.32
CA ARG A 148 -7.33 -7.72 -4.72
C ARG A 148 -6.17 -6.74 -4.79
N LEU A 149 -6.24 -5.61 -4.08
CA LEU A 149 -5.18 -4.60 -4.04
C LEU A 149 -3.85 -5.22 -3.57
N LEU A 150 -3.86 -5.94 -2.45
CA LEU A 150 -2.64 -6.54 -1.90
C LEU A 150 -2.02 -7.57 -2.84
N ARG A 151 -2.84 -8.43 -3.45
CA ARG A 151 -2.37 -9.47 -4.39
C ARG A 151 -1.89 -8.89 -5.72
N GLU A 152 -2.57 -7.88 -6.23
CA GLU A 152 -2.32 -7.29 -7.55
C GLU A 152 -1.42 -6.04 -7.51
N SER A 153 -0.96 -5.63 -6.34
CA SER A 153 -0.10 -4.45 -6.13
C SER A 153 1.12 -4.40 -7.05
N HIS A 154 1.73 -5.54 -7.35
CA HIS A 154 2.86 -5.68 -8.29
C HIS A 154 2.53 -5.35 -9.75
N LEU A 155 1.24 -5.34 -10.12
CA LEU A 155 0.75 -4.93 -11.43
C LEU A 155 0.35 -3.44 -11.45
N LEU A 156 0.20 -2.82 -10.29
CA LEU A 156 -0.05 -1.40 -10.15
C LEU A 156 1.28 -0.65 -10.18
N ASP A 157 1.32 0.44 -10.93
CA ASP A 157 2.50 1.30 -10.97
C ASP A 157 2.45 2.24 -9.77
N SER A 158 3.45 2.12 -8.88
CA SER A 158 3.59 2.95 -7.67
C SER A 158 3.64 4.45 -7.99
N THR A 159 3.99 4.82 -9.22
CA THR A 159 4.09 6.23 -9.64
C THR A 159 2.78 6.82 -10.18
N SER A 160 1.82 5.96 -10.55
CA SER A 160 0.62 6.38 -11.29
C SER A 160 -0.50 6.96 -10.41
N GLY A 161 -0.39 6.82 -9.08
CA GLY A 161 -1.38 7.29 -8.10
C GLY A 161 -2.78 6.66 -8.23
N LYS A 162 -2.96 5.69 -9.15
CA LYS A 162 -4.24 5.04 -9.44
C LYS A 162 -4.24 3.62 -8.88
N LEU A 163 -5.28 3.29 -8.11
CA LEU A 163 -5.48 1.98 -7.49
C LEU A 163 -6.06 0.93 -8.46
N GLU A 164 -6.40 1.34 -9.69
CA GLU A 164 -6.97 0.45 -10.70
C GLU A 164 -5.96 0.16 -11.81
N ALA A 165 -5.76 -1.12 -12.11
CA ALA A 165 -4.93 -1.55 -13.22
C ALA A 165 -5.59 -1.18 -14.55
N THR A 166 -4.85 -0.51 -15.44
CA THR A 166 -5.33 -0.09 -16.77
C THR A 166 -4.65 -0.89 -17.89
N GLY A 167 -5.24 -0.88 -19.08
CA GLY A 167 -4.67 -1.48 -20.29
C GLY A 167 -4.28 -2.96 -20.15
N LYS A 168 -3.00 -3.27 -20.38
CA LYS A 168 -2.47 -4.65 -20.30
C LYS A 168 -2.45 -5.19 -18.87
N ASN A 169 -2.22 -4.33 -17.88
CA ASN A 169 -2.22 -4.74 -16.48
C ASN A 169 -3.63 -5.07 -16.00
N ARG A 170 -4.66 -4.40 -16.53
CA ARG A 170 -6.08 -4.78 -16.33
C ARG A 170 -6.33 -6.24 -16.72
N LEU A 171 -5.85 -6.65 -17.89
CA LEU A 171 -6.05 -8.03 -18.37
C LEU A 171 -5.34 -9.05 -17.48
N ARG A 172 -4.10 -8.76 -17.05
CA ARG A 172 -3.35 -9.62 -16.12
C ARG A 172 -4.00 -9.71 -14.74
N ALA A 173 -4.51 -8.58 -14.23
CA ALA A 173 -5.26 -8.53 -12.98
C ALA A 173 -6.54 -9.36 -13.07
N LEU A 174 -7.33 -9.20 -14.14
CA LEU A 174 -8.53 -10.01 -14.37
C LEU A 174 -8.21 -11.51 -14.44
N GLU A 175 -7.11 -11.89 -15.10
CA GLU A 175 -6.71 -13.30 -15.14
C GLU A 175 -6.29 -13.83 -13.76
N SER A 176 -5.52 -13.06 -12.99
CA SER A 176 -5.15 -13.40 -11.61
C SER A 176 -6.39 -13.60 -10.72
N ARG A 177 -7.44 -12.77 -10.90
CA ARG A 177 -8.72 -12.93 -10.20
C ARG A 177 -9.42 -14.23 -10.59
N ILE A 178 -9.42 -14.57 -11.88
CA ILE A 178 -9.99 -15.84 -12.37
C ILE A 178 -9.21 -17.02 -11.78
N GLN A 179 -7.88 -16.95 -11.75
CA GLN A 179 -7.02 -17.96 -11.14
C GLN A 179 -7.27 -18.12 -9.63
N ALA A 180 -7.44 -17.01 -8.91
CA ALA A 180 -7.75 -17.03 -7.48
C ALA A 180 -9.12 -17.66 -7.17
N LEU A 181 -10.08 -17.59 -8.10
CA LEU A 181 -11.36 -18.31 -8.02
C LEU A 181 -11.26 -19.79 -8.42
N GLY A 182 -10.07 -20.29 -8.76
CA GLY A 182 -9.82 -21.68 -9.18
C GLY A 182 -9.83 -21.88 -10.71
N GLY A 183 -9.84 -20.80 -11.49
CA GLY A 183 -9.66 -20.85 -12.93
C GLY A 183 -8.27 -21.33 -13.34
N LYS A 184 -8.17 -21.83 -14.58
CA LYS A 184 -6.90 -22.27 -15.18
C LYS A 184 -6.14 -21.06 -15.74
N ASP A 185 -4.82 -21.06 -15.61
CA ASP A 185 -3.96 -20.02 -16.16
C ASP A 185 -3.97 -20.05 -17.70
N ILE A 186 -4.24 -18.90 -18.33
CA ILE A 186 -4.37 -18.77 -19.79
C ILE A 186 -3.18 -18.00 -20.38
N THR A 187 -2.55 -17.12 -19.60
CA THR A 187 -1.37 -16.31 -19.93
C THR A 187 -0.15 -17.12 -20.31
N THR A 188 0.00 -18.33 -19.76
CA THR A 188 1.20 -19.13 -19.99
C THR A 188 1.25 -19.61 -21.43
N GLN A 189 2.30 -19.27 -22.16
CA GLN A 189 2.54 -19.77 -23.51
C GLN A 189 2.77 -21.29 -23.46
N LYS A 190 1.84 -22.07 -24.03
CA LYS A 190 1.88 -23.54 -23.99
C LYS A 190 2.92 -24.14 -24.94
N ASN A 191 3.11 -23.53 -26.11
CA ASN A 191 4.01 -24.03 -27.14
C ASN A 191 5.34 -23.26 -27.15
N VAL A 192 6.23 -23.62 -26.22
CA VAL A 192 7.61 -23.11 -26.17
C VAL A 192 8.59 -24.28 -26.24
N PRO A 193 9.62 -24.24 -27.13
CA PRO A 193 10.63 -25.28 -27.19
C PRO A 193 11.30 -25.53 -25.84
N MET A 194 11.63 -26.80 -25.57
CA MET A 194 12.18 -27.23 -24.27
C MET A 194 13.43 -26.46 -23.85
N ALA A 195 14.36 -26.21 -24.77
CA ALA A 195 15.58 -25.45 -24.49
C ALA A 195 15.28 -24.02 -24.04
N ILE A 196 14.40 -23.32 -24.75
CA ILE A 196 13.98 -21.94 -24.42
C ILE A 196 13.26 -21.92 -23.08
N ARG A 197 12.34 -22.86 -22.85
CA ARG A 197 11.59 -22.95 -21.58
C ARG A 197 12.53 -23.11 -20.39
N LYS A 198 13.50 -24.03 -20.49
CA LYS A 198 14.53 -24.24 -19.46
C LYS A 198 15.41 -23.00 -19.28
N GLY A 199 15.76 -22.32 -20.36
CA GLY A 199 16.53 -21.08 -20.33
C GLY A 199 15.79 -19.96 -19.59
N ILE A 200 14.50 -19.75 -19.87
CA ILE A 200 13.67 -18.74 -19.20
C ILE A 200 13.55 -19.04 -17.70
N THR A 201 13.32 -20.30 -17.33
CA THR A 201 13.24 -20.69 -15.92
C THR A 201 14.57 -20.50 -15.20
N ALA A 202 15.68 -20.93 -15.81
CA ALA A 202 17.02 -20.76 -15.24
C ALA A 202 17.41 -19.29 -15.11
N ALA A 203 17.09 -18.45 -16.10
CA ALA A 203 17.34 -17.01 -16.03
C ALA A 203 16.51 -16.32 -14.94
N ARG A 204 15.24 -16.73 -14.76
CA ARG A 204 14.39 -16.24 -13.68
C ARG A 204 14.95 -16.63 -12.32
N GLU A 205 15.34 -17.89 -12.16
CA GLU A 205 15.97 -18.41 -10.93
C GLU A 205 17.29 -17.67 -10.65
N GLY A 206 18.16 -17.49 -11.65
CA GLY A 206 19.43 -16.79 -11.50
C GLY A 206 19.27 -15.31 -11.09
N ARG A 207 18.29 -14.58 -11.65
CA ARG A 207 17.99 -13.20 -11.22
C ARG A 207 17.51 -13.14 -9.78
N GLU A 208 16.65 -14.08 -9.40
CA GLU A 208 16.09 -14.13 -8.06
C GLU A 208 17.13 -14.58 -7.02
N LEU A 209 18.05 -15.48 -7.37
CA LEU A 209 19.19 -15.85 -6.53
C LEU A 209 20.09 -14.63 -6.27
N LYS A 210 20.47 -13.89 -7.32
CA LYS A 210 21.25 -12.65 -7.18
C LYS A 210 20.55 -11.62 -6.31
N ARG A 211 19.24 -11.44 -6.45
CA ARG A 211 18.43 -10.54 -5.59
C ARG A 211 18.45 -10.97 -4.13
N ARG A 212 18.39 -12.29 -3.86
CA ARG A 212 18.46 -12.82 -2.49
C ARG A 212 19.86 -12.71 -1.90
N GLU A 213 20.90 -12.97 -2.69
CA GLU A 213 22.29 -12.83 -2.27
C GLU A 213 22.59 -11.36 -1.93
N SER A 214 22.27 -10.43 -2.83
CA SER A 214 22.48 -9.00 -2.55
C SER A 214 21.66 -8.50 -1.37
N ALA A 215 20.42 -8.97 -1.19
CA ALA A 215 19.62 -8.63 -0.02
C ALA A 215 20.18 -9.23 1.28
N LYS A 216 20.70 -10.46 1.25
CA LYS A 216 21.37 -11.07 2.42
C LYS A 216 22.63 -10.30 2.79
N GLU A 217 23.44 -9.95 1.80
CA GLU A 217 24.66 -9.17 1.99
C GLU A 217 24.35 -7.76 2.52
N ALA A 218 23.26 -7.14 2.05
CA ALA A 218 22.80 -5.84 2.53
C ALA A 218 21.96 -5.88 3.83
N GLY A 219 21.68 -7.07 4.38
CA GLY A 219 20.82 -7.23 5.55
C GLY A 219 19.32 -6.91 5.33
N ILE A 220 18.85 -6.87 4.08
CA ILE A 220 17.46 -6.62 3.71
C ILE A 220 16.65 -7.92 3.79
N VAL A 221 15.56 -7.91 4.56
CA VAL A 221 14.65 -9.06 4.69
C VAL A 221 13.71 -9.13 3.48
N LEU A 222 13.77 -10.22 2.73
CA LEU A 222 12.85 -10.51 1.62
C LEU A 222 11.72 -11.46 2.04
N GLU A 223 10.67 -11.52 1.22
CA GLU A 223 9.57 -12.47 1.39
C GLU A 223 10.05 -13.92 1.43
N LYS A 224 9.45 -14.71 2.33
CA LYS A 224 9.72 -16.14 2.44
C LYS A 224 8.98 -16.87 1.33
N VAL A 225 9.73 -17.58 0.48
CA VAL A 225 9.15 -18.44 -0.54
C VAL A 225 8.46 -19.62 0.15
N THR A 226 7.13 -19.66 0.09
CA THR A 226 6.31 -20.75 0.65
C THR A 226 6.18 -21.95 -0.28
N THR A 227 6.76 -21.86 -1.49
CA THR A 227 6.82 -23.00 -2.41
C THR A 227 7.89 -23.97 -1.92
N SER A 228 7.53 -24.74 -0.89
CA SER A 228 8.11 -26.06 -0.75
C SER A 228 7.92 -26.72 -2.12
N LYS A 229 9.03 -26.88 -2.87
CA LYS A 229 9.05 -27.73 -4.05
C LYS A 229 8.35 -28.98 -3.59
N LYS A 230 7.22 -29.33 -4.20
CA LYS A 230 6.49 -30.57 -3.91
C LYS A 230 7.45 -31.69 -4.32
N THR A 231 8.44 -31.97 -3.47
CA THR A 231 9.22 -33.18 -3.51
C THR A 231 8.15 -34.24 -3.56
N SER A 232 8.21 -35.01 -4.64
CA SER A 232 7.10 -35.85 -5.05
C SER A 232 6.52 -36.53 -3.82
N LYS A 233 5.19 -36.49 -3.64
CA LYS A 233 4.50 -37.21 -2.55
C LYS A 233 4.75 -38.74 -2.61
N LYS A 234 5.62 -39.19 -3.53
CA LYS A 234 6.15 -40.53 -3.61
C LYS A 234 6.93 -40.78 -2.33
N ARG A 235 6.28 -41.54 -1.43
CA ARG A 235 6.92 -42.11 -0.25
C ARG A 235 8.25 -42.72 -0.70
N ARG A 236 9.34 -42.34 -0.03
CA ARG A 236 10.66 -42.92 -0.29
C ARG A 236 10.53 -44.43 -0.25
N ASP A 237 10.95 -45.07 -1.34
CA ASP A 237 10.96 -46.52 -1.42
C ASP A 237 11.82 -47.04 -0.26
N ARG A 238 11.23 -47.88 0.58
CA ARG A 238 11.89 -48.35 1.81
C ARG A 238 12.88 -49.48 1.54
N GLY A 239 12.99 -49.95 0.29
CA GLY A 239 13.83 -51.09 -0.06
C GLY A 239 13.30 -52.37 0.59
N GLY A 240 13.29 -53.47 -0.16
CA GLY A 240 12.81 -54.77 0.33
C GLY A 240 13.77 -55.48 1.30
N PHE A 241 14.87 -54.85 1.70
CA PHE A 241 16.00 -55.50 2.37
C PHE A 241 16.09 -55.11 3.85
N GLY A 242 15.05 -55.44 4.60
CA GLY A 242 15.06 -55.39 6.07
C GLY A 242 15.34 -56.77 6.65
N PRO A 243 16.11 -56.90 7.75
CA PRO A 243 16.27 -58.18 8.43
C PRO A 243 14.90 -58.69 8.91
N SER A 244 14.67 -59.99 8.79
CA SER A 244 13.42 -60.65 9.20
C SER A 244 13.24 -60.73 10.72
N ILE A 245 14.32 -60.56 11.48
CA ILE A 245 14.38 -60.69 12.93
C ILE A 245 14.85 -59.35 13.50
N GLY A 246 14.20 -58.87 14.54
CA GLY A 246 14.60 -57.64 15.23
C GLY A 246 14.43 -56.36 14.40
N ARG A 247 14.99 -55.27 14.90
CA ARG A 247 14.91 -53.95 14.27
C ARG A 247 16.30 -53.39 14.05
N PHE A 248 16.62 -53.07 12.79
CA PHE A 248 17.86 -52.38 12.47
C PHE A 248 17.72 -50.89 12.82
N LYS A 249 18.48 -50.43 13.82
CA LYS A 249 18.48 -49.03 14.26
C LYS A 249 19.93 -48.56 14.39
N GLY A 250 20.29 -47.50 13.67
CA GLY A 250 21.62 -46.87 13.79
C GLY A 250 22.80 -47.77 13.41
N GLY A 251 22.61 -48.74 12.50
CA GLY A 251 23.68 -49.66 12.08
C GLY A 251 23.78 -50.94 12.91
N ALA A 252 23.02 -51.06 14.01
CA ALA A 252 22.97 -52.25 14.84
C ALA A 252 21.63 -52.98 14.69
N LEU A 253 21.69 -54.32 14.68
CA LEU A 253 20.51 -55.17 14.77
C LEU A 253 20.09 -55.31 16.23
N VAL A 254 18.94 -54.74 16.58
CA VAL A 254 18.39 -54.84 17.94
C VAL A 254 17.40 -56.01 17.97
N LEU A 255 17.77 -57.07 18.69
CA LEU A 255 16.95 -58.26 18.92
C LEU A 255 16.18 -58.12 20.24
N SER A 256 14.91 -58.53 20.26
CA SER A 256 14.17 -58.66 21.51
C SER A 256 14.53 -59.98 22.21
N LYS A 257 14.33 -60.06 23.53
CA LYS A 257 14.54 -61.31 24.28
C LYS A 257 13.71 -62.47 23.70
N ARG A 258 12.54 -62.18 23.13
CA ARG A 258 11.69 -63.18 22.45
C ARG A 258 12.32 -63.67 21.16
N ASP A 259 12.84 -62.76 20.33
CA ASP A 259 13.54 -63.11 19.10
C ASP A 259 14.74 -64.03 19.40
N VAL A 260 15.47 -63.74 20.48
CA VAL A 260 16.58 -64.58 20.94
C VAL A 260 16.07 -65.97 21.38
N MET A 261 15.03 -66.03 22.22
CA MET A 261 14.45 -67.31 22.67
C MET A 261 13.86 -68.16 21.54
N ASP A 262 13.27 -67.53 20.53
CA ASP A 262 12.70 -68.19 19.34
C ASP A 262 13.81 -68.80 18.46
N ILE A 263 14.97 -68.14 18.35
CA ILE A 263 16.15 -68.66 17.64
C ILE A 263 16.86 -69.75 18.44
N GLU A 264 16.94 -69.59 19.76
CA GLU A 264 17.54 -70.56 20.67
C GLU A 264 16.67 -71.83 20.86
N GLY A 265 15.49 -71.89 20.23
CA GLY A 265 14.60 -73.07 20.27
C GLY A 265 13.94 -73.28 21.64
N ARG A 266 13.91 -72.26 22.49
CA ARG A 266 13.37 -72.31 23.86
C ARG A 266 11.92 -71.83 23.95
N SER A 267 11.28 -71.60 22.81
CA SER A 267 9.87 -71.26 22.75
C SER A 267 9.04 -72.48 23.18
N GLY A 268 8.50 -72.39 24.40
CA GLY A 268 7.63 -73.40 24.94
C GLY A 268 6.46 -73.71 24.00
N LEU A 269 6.10 -74.99 23.95
CA LEU A 269 4.88 -75.52 23.36
C LEU A 269 3.70 -74.53 23.57
N GLY A 270 3.19 -73.97 22.47
CA GLY A 270 1.87 -73.33 22.44
C GLY A 270 1.88 -71.80 22.34
N SER A 271 1.85 -71.27 21.12
CA SER A 271 0.93 -70.18 20.74
C SER A 271 0.99 -69.94 19.24
N GLY A 272 0.29 -70.80 18.48
CA GLY A 272 -0.10 -70.53 17.10
C GLY A 272 -1.13 -69.41 17.04
N GLY A 273 -0.69 -68.17 17.28
CA GLY A 273 -1.52 -66.96 17.25
C GLY A 273 -1.74 -66.45 15.82
N GLY A 274 -2.51 -67.19 15.02
CA GLY A 274 -2.98 -66.75 13.71
C GLY A 274 -3.66 -65.39 13.80
N ARG A 275 -3.17 -64.42 13.02
CA ARG A 275 -3.80 -63.12 12.81
C ARG A 275 -5.20 -63.32 12.22
N LYS A 276 -6.24 -63.31 13.08
CA LYS A 276 -7.64 -63.34 12.68
C LYS A 276 -7.99 -61.98 12.06
N GLY A 277 -8.25 -61.98 10.74
CA GLY A 277 -8.67 -60.81 9.99
C GLY A 277 -9.98 -60.24 10.54
N ARG A 278 -9.99 -58.92 10.80
CA ARG A 278 -11.20 -58.17 11.16
C ARG A 278 -11.98 -57.91 9.86
N LYS A 279 -12.96 -58.75 9.54
CA LYS A 279 -14.07 -58.38 8.62
C LYS A 279 -14.91 -57.33 9.33
N LYS A 280 -14.98 -56.11 8.78
CA LYS A 280 -16.00 -55.13 9.13
C LYS A 280 -17.32 -55.59 8.53
N HIS A 281 -18.38 -55.63 9.33
CA HIS A 281 -19.74 -55.77 8.84
C HIS A 281 -20.30 -54.38 8.53
N ASP A 282 -20.89 -54.26 7.35
CA ASP A 282 -21.74 -53.15 6.95
C ASP A 282 -22.99 -53.13 7.84
N ILE A 283 -23.35 -51.94 8.33
CA ILE A 283 -24.63 -51.66 8.97
C ILE A 283 -25.42 -50.82 7.97
N LYS A 284 -26.63 -51.29 7.67
CA LYS A 284 -27.66 -50.61 6.87
C LYS A 284 -28.12 -49.32 7.52
#